data_AF-A0A258KQC6-F1
#
_entry.id   AF-A0A258KQC6-F1
#
_cell.length_a   1.000
_cell.length_b   1.000
_cell.length_c   1.000
_cell.angle_alpha   90.00
_cell.angle_beta   90.00
_cell.angle_gamma   90.00
#
_symmetry.space_group_name_H-M   'P 1'
#
loop_
_entity.id
_entity.type
_entity.pdbx_description
1 polymer ?
#
loop_
_entity_poly.entity_id
_entity_poly.type
_entity_poly.pdbx_seq_one_letter_code
_entity_poly.pdbx_strand_id
1 'polypeptide(L)'
;MPSSAFAPLTGALTHFEAQALTLDDPRPHPHEDALIQLGHAVLTETLDVFGETALEDFQAIICETLIGAFHSAAQRIERDADRARDELNRLSRDFDGSEIADTEMQDATRKARA
;
A
#
# COMPACT_ATOMS: atom_id res chain seq x y z
N MET A 1 -20.27 6.15 22.27
CA MET A 1 -18.99 5.58 21.79
C MET A 1 -18.00 6.73 21.75
N PRO A 2 -17.12 6.89 22.75
CA PRO A 2 -16.14 7.96 22.69
C PRO A 2 -15.13 7.63 21.59
N SER A 3 -14.96 8.58 20.67
CA SER A 3 -13.89 8.60 19.68
C SER A 3 -12.56 8.50 20.39
N SER A 4 -11.84 7.41 20.15
CA SER A 4 -10.51 7.23 20.69
C SER A 4 -9.50 7.94 19.80
N ALA A 5 -9.44 9.26 19.93
CA ALA A 5 -8.24 10.01 19.57
C ALA A 5 -7.13 9.58 20.54
N PHE A 6 -6.32 8.59 20.17
CA PHE A 6 -5.26 8.06 21.03
C PHE A 6 -3.92 8.81 20.80
N ALA A 7 -3.55 9.58 21.83
CA ALA A 7 -2.19 9.98 22.26
C ALA A 7 -1.40 11.07 21.47
N PRO A 8 -0.50 11.83 22.15
CA PRO A 8 -0.30 13.28 21.92
C PRO A 8 0.98 13.69 21.15
N LEU A 9 0.99 14.98 20.78
CA LEU A 9 1.95 15.83 20.04
C LEU A 9 3.49 15.76 20.31
N THR A 10 4.06 14.76 21.00
CA THR A 10 5.53 14.70 21.23
C THR A 10 6.10 13.27 21.39
N GLY A 11 5.87 12.39 20.42
CA GLY A 11 6.66 11.17 20.19
C GLY A 11 7.39 11.27 18.85
N ALA A 12 8.58 10.68 18.71
CA ALA A 12 9.21 10.57 17.39
C ALA A 12 8.32 9.65 16.54
N LEU A 13 7.75 10.19 15.46
CA LEU A 13 7.02 9.40 14.47
C LEU A 13 7.93 8.29 13.97
N THR A 14 7.37 7.12 13.78
CA THR A 14 8.09 6.10 13.03
C THR A 14 8.25 6.52 11.57
N HIS A 15 9.14 5.87 10.83
CA HIS A 15 9.31 6.17 9.42
C HIS A 15 8.00 5.92 8.65
N PHE A 16 7.28 4.85 8.97
CA PHE A 16 6.00 4.53 8.35
C PHE A 16 4.95 5.60 8.64
N GLU A 17 4.81 6.02 9.89
CA GLU A 17 3.85 7.07 10.27
C GLU A 17 4.18 8.41 9.62
N ALA A 18 5.45 8.79 9.58
CA ALA A 18 5.90 9.99 8.88
C ALA A 18 5.57 9.92 7.38
N GLN A 19 5.77 8.77 6.74
CA GLN A 19 5.41 8.55 5.34
C GLN A 19 3.89 8.60 5.13
N ALA A 20 3.11 7.96 6.00
CA ALA A 20 1.66 7.98 5.95
C ALA A 20 1.09 9.41 6.05
N LEU A 21 1.69 10.27 6.87
CA LEU A 21 1.30 11.69 6.96
C LEU A 21 1.59 12.49 5.69
N THR A 22 2.52 12.04 4.84
CA THR A 22 2.75 12.68 3.52
C THR A 22 1.71 12.28 2.49
N LEU A 23 0.96 11.20 2.73
CA LEU A 23 -0.15 10.77 1.91
C LEU A 23 -1.38 11.59 2.31
N ASP A 24 -1.92 12.38 1.39
CA ASP A 24 -3.15 13.17 1.58
C ASP A 24 -4.41 12.28 1.48
N ASP A 25 -4.38 11.12 2.15
CA ASP A 25 -5.48 10.16 2.19
C ASP A 25 -6.32 10.39 3.46
N PRO A 26 -7.64 10.61 3.35
CA PRO A 26 -8.49 10.86 4.50
C PRO A 26 -8.79 9.61 5.34
N ARG A 27 -8.45 8.41 4.86
CA ARG A 27 -8.67 7.15 5.56
C ARG A 27 -7.58 6.92 6.60
N PRO A 28 -7.89 6.28 7.74
CA PRO A 28 -6.88 5.95 8.74
C PRO A 28 -5.87 4.94 8.17
N HIS A 29 -4.58 5.24 8.28
CA HIS A 29 -3.52 4.28 8.03
C HIS A 29 -3.36 3.34 9.23
N PRO A 30 -3.05 2.05 9.00
CA PRO A 30 -2.76 1.12 10.09
C PRO A 30 -1.52 1.58 10.85
N HIS A 31 -1.45 1.30 12.15
CA HIS A 31 -0.23 1.52 12.92
C HIS A 31 0.87 0.53 12.48
N GLU A 32 2.15 0.92 12.60
CA GLU A 32 3.27 0.10 12.13
C GLU A 32 3.39 -1.24 12.87
N ASP A 33 3.13 -1.24 14.18
CA ASP A 33 3.07 -2.44 15.01
C ASP A 33 1.98 -3.43 14.54
N ALA A 34 0.83 -2.93 14.06
CA ALA A 34 -0.20 -3.76 13.47
C ALA A 34 0.25 -4.41 12.15
N LEU A 35 1.05 -3.70 11.33
CA LEU A 35 1.62 -4.26 10.09
C LEU A 35 2.66 -5.34 10.39
N ILE A 36 3.53 -5.11 11.37
CA ILE A 36 4.52 -6.10 11.83
C ILE A 36 3.79 -7.34 12.36
N GLN A 37 2.77 -7.13 13.20
CA GLN A 37 1.98 -8.22 13.76
C GLN A 37 1.25 -9.03 12.69
N LEU A 38 0.73 -8.37 11.64
CA LEU A 38 0.13 -9.07 10.51
C LEU A 38 1.15 -9.99 9.81
N GLY A 39 2.37 -9.49 9.57
CA GLY A 39 3.44 -10.28 8.98
C GLY A 39 3.79 -11.52 9.81
N HIS A 40 3.94 -11.34 11.13
CA HIS A 40 4.16 -12.45 12.06
C HIS A 40 3.00 -13.45 12.07
N ALA A 41 1.75 -12.98 12.16
CA ALA A 41 0.58 -13.85 12.21
C ALA A 41 0.44 -14.69 10.94
N VAL A 42 0.61 -14.07 9.76
CA VAL A 42 0.54 -14.78 8.48
C VAL A 42 1.63 -15.85 8.37
N LEU A 43 2.88 -15.52 8.68
CA LEU A 43 3.97 -16.51 8.58
C LEU A 43 3.87 -17.61 9.63
N THR A 44 3.50 -17.27 10.87
CA THR A 44 3.37 -18.25 11.95
C THR A 44 2.27 -19.26 11.62
N GLU A 45 1.08 -18.79 11.25
CA GLU A 45 -0.03 -19.69 10.86
C GLU A 45 0.34 -20.54 9.65
N THR A 46 1.05 -19.96 8.67
CA THR A 46 1.54 -20.71 7.50
C THR A 46 2.48 -21.84 7.91
N LEU A 47 3.42 -21.56 8.82
CA LEU A 47 4.37 -22.55 9.32
C LEU A 47 3.69 -23.60 10.19
N ASP A 48 2.73 -23.20 11.04
CA ASP A 48 1.96 -24.12 11.89
C ASP A 48 1.15 -25.13 11.06
N VAL A 49 0.68 -24.74 9.87
CA VAL A 49 -0.03 -25.65 8.95
C VAL A 49 0.91 -26.67 8.30
N PHE A 50 2.18 -26.33 8.07
CA PHE A 50 3.13 -27.19 7.34
C PHE A 50 4.07 -27.96 8.24
N GLY A 51 4.43 -27.42 9.40
CA GLY A 51 5.34 -28.04 10.36
C GLY A 51 4.80 -29.38 10.83
N GLU A 52 5.70 -30.35 10.99
CA GLU A 52 5.36 -31.72 11.41
C GLU A 52 4.41 -32.45 10.43
N THR A 53 4.25 -31.94 9.21
CA THR A 53 3.48 -32.59 8.15
C THR A 53 4.38 -33.02 6.99
N ALA A 54 3.81 -33.76 6.03
CA ALA A 54 4.50 -34.09 4.78
C ALA A 54 4.85 -32.85 3.92
N LEU A 55 4.36 -31.66 4.28
CA LEU A 55 4.65 -30.41 3.59
C LEU A 55 5.87 -29.66 4.16
N GLU A 56 6.41 -30.08 5.30
CA GLU A 56 7.52 -29.39 5.98
C GLU A 56 8.78 -29.27 5.09
N ASP A 57 9.05 -30.27 4.24
CA ASP A 57 10.16 -30.25 3.28
C ASP A 57 10.04 -29.10 2.25
N PHE A 58 8.84 -28.55 2.06
CA PHE A 58 8.55 -27.45 1.14
C PHE A 58 8.38 -26.11 1.84
N GLN A 59 8.54 -26.03 3.17
CA GLN A 59 8.27 -24.80 3.93
C GLN A 59 9.03 -23.58 3.37
N ALA A 60 10.30 -23.77 3.01
CA ALA A 60 11.14 -22.68 2.52
C ALA A 60 10.61 -22.12 1.20
N ILE A 61 10.32 -22.98 0.21
CA ILE A 61 9.84 -22.52 -1.09
C ILE A 61 8.45 -21.85 -0.98
N ILE A 62 7.60 -22.31 -0.06
CA ILE A 62 6.28 -21.73 0.16
C ILE A 62 6.41 -20.35 0.80
N CYS A 63 7.21 -20.21 1.87
CA CYS A 63 7.45 -18.93 2.52
C CYS A 63 8.10 -17.92 1.58
N GLU A 64 9.10 -18.33 0.80
CA GLU A 64 9.73 -17.51 -0.24
C GLU A 64 8.71 -17.05 -1.29
N THR A 65 7.83 -17.94 -1.73
CA THR A 65 6.78 -17.61 -2.70
C THR A 65 5.78 -16.60 -2.12
N LEU A 66 5.40 -16.75 -0.86
CA LEU A 66 4.51 -15.82 -0.18
C LEU A 66 5.14 -14.41 -0.09
N ILE A 67 6.39 -14.33 0.36
CA ILE A 67 7.15 -13.07 0.41
C ILE A 67 7.28 -12.48 -1.00
N GLY A 68 7.59 -13.31 -2.00
CA GLY A 68 7.67 -12.92 -3.39
C GLY A 68 6.35 -12.37 -3.95
N ALA A 69 5.20 -12.91 -3.53
CA ALA A 69 3.89 -12.43 -3.91
C ALA A 69 3.63 -11.00 -3.40
N PHE A 70 3.99 -10.70 -2.16
CA PHE A 70 3.89 -9.34 -1.61
C PHE A 70 4.81 -8.36 -2.34
N HIS A 71 6.06 -8.73 -2.63
CA HIS A 71 6.97 -7.89 -3.42
C HIS A 71 6.43 -7.64 -4.84
N SER A 72 5.90 -8.68 -5.49
CA SER A 72 5.32 -8.57 -6.83
C SER A 72 4.10 -7.64 -6.85
N ALA A 73 3.24 -7.75 -5.83
CA ALA A 73 2.08 -6.88 -5.67
C ALA A 73 2.50 -5.42 -5.43
N ALA A 74 3.47 -5.16 -4.56
CA ALA A 74 4.00 -3.82 -4.32
C ALA A 74 4.54 -3.19 -5.62
N GLN A 75 5.39 -3.91 -6.37
CA GLN A 75 5.91 -3.41 -7.65
C GLN A 75 4.80 -3.17 -8.69
N ARG A 76 3.72 -3.94 -8.66
CA ARG A 76 2.58 -3.70 -9.56
C ARG A 76 1.87 -2.40 -9.21
N ILE A 77 1.62 -2.16 -7.92
CA ILE A 77 1.01 -0.92 -7.42
C ILE A 77 1.87 0.29 -7.82
N GLU A 78 3.19 0.21 -7.61
CA GLU A 78 4.14 1.27 -8.00
C GLU A 78 4.06 1.58 -9.51
N ARG A 79 4.11 0.55 -10.36
CA ARG A 79 3.98 0.73 -11.81
C ARG A 79 2.64 1.33 -12.22
N ASP A 80 1.56 0.95 -11.55
CA ASP A 80 0.23 1.49 -11.84
C ASP A 80 0.16 2.97 -11.45
N ALA A 81 0.77 3.37 -10.32
CA ALA A 81 0.89 4.76 -9.90
C ALA A 81 1.76 5.59 -10.88
N ASP A 82 2.88 5.05 -11.36
CA ASP A 82 3.74 5.72 -12.35
C ASP A 82 3.01 5.94 -13.67
N ARG A 83 2.26 4.94 -14.17
CA ARG A 83 1.44 5.12 -15.37
C ARG A 83 0.36 6.19 -15.18
N ALA A 84 -0.25 6.28 -14.00
CA ALA A 84 -1.25 7.31 -13.72
C ALA A 84 -0.63 8.73 -13.74
N ARG A 85 0.60 8.88 -13.23
CA ARG A 85 1.36 10.14 -13.30
C ARG A 85 1.77 10.52 -14.71
N ASP A 86 2.23 9.54 -15.50
CA ASP A 86 2.60 9.76 -16.90
C ASP A 86 1.40 10.21 -17.74
N GLU A 87 0.23 9.60 -17.52
CA GLU A 87 -1.00 9.98 -18.21
C GLU A 87 -1.45 11.40 -17.84
N LEU A 88 -1.35 11.77 -16.57
CA LEU A 88 -1.61 13.14 -16.12
C LEU A 88 -0.69 14.17 -16.80
N ASN A 89 0.61 13.88 -16.87
CA ASN A 89 1.58 14.76 -17.52
C ASN A 89 1.27 14.91 -19.01
N ARG A 90 0.82 13.83 -19.67
CA ARG A 90 0.40 13.86 -21.08
C ARG A 90 -0.84 14.74 -21.26
N LEU A 91 -1.90 14.50 -20.48
CA LEU A 91 -3.14 15.28 -20.53
C LEU A 91 -2.90 16.76 -20.22
N SER A 92 -2.03 17.07 -19.26
CA SER A 92 -1.66 18.45 -18.92
C SER A 92 -0.94 19.17 -20.06
N ARG A 93 -0.08 18.47 -20.81
CA ARG A 93 0.64 19.07 -21.94
C ARG A 93 -0.27 19.30 -23.15
N ASP A 94 -1.19 18.37 -23.39
CA ASP A 94 -2.04 18.36 -24.57
C ASP A 94 -3.39 19.08 -24.32
N PHE A 95 -3.55 19.73 -23.16
CA PHE A 95 -4.78 20.38 -22.73
C PHE A 95 -5.20 21.51 -23.67
N ASP A 96 -6.39 21.37 -24.26
CA ASP A 96 -6.94 22.31 -25.25
C ASP A 96 -8.03 23.25 -24.68
N GLY A 97 -8.36 23.11 -23.39
CA GLY A 97 -9.39 23.91 -22.73
C GLY A 97 -10.83 23.46 -23.01
N SER A 98 -11.04 22.32 -23.67
CA SER A 98 -12.37 21.75 -23.85
C SER A 98 -12.93 21.17 -22.54
N GLU A 99 -14.25 21.18 -22.40
CA GLU A 99 -14.94 20.58 -21.23
C GLU A 99 -14.65 19.08 -21.10
N ILE A 100 -14.44 18.41 -22.24
CA ILE A 100 -14.05 16.99 -22.29
C ILE A 100 -12.64 16.84 -21.72
N ALA A 101 -11.68 17.66 -22.17
CA ALA A 101 -10.31 17.61 -21.66
C ALA A 101 -10.24 17.96 -20.16
N ASP A 102 -11.09 18.87 -19.68
CA ASP A 102 -11.19 19.20 -18.25
C ASP A 102 -11.69 17.99 -17.43
N THR A 103 -12.73 17.32 -17.93
CA THR A 103 -13.26 16.11 -17.28
C THR A 103 -12.22 14.98 -17.25
N GLU A 104 -11.53 14.75 -18.36
CA GLU A 104 -10.46 13.75 -18.46
C GLU A 104 -9.29 14.06 -17.51
N MET A 105 -8.92 15.34 -17.39
CA MET A 105 -7.88 15.79 -16.47
C MET A 105 -8.29 15.58 -15.00
N GLN A 106 -9.54 15.86 -14.65
CA GLN A 106 -10.05 15.60 -13.29
C GLN A 106 -10.06 14.11 -12.95
N ASP A 107 -10.46 13.25 -13.89
CA ASP A 107 -10.44 11.80 -13.72
C ASP A 107 -9.03 11.25 -13.54
N ALA A 108 -8.09 11.67 -14.37
CA ALA A 108 -6.69 11.30 -14.25
C ALA A 108 -6.09 11.81 -12.93
N THR A 109 -6.50 13.00 -12.46
CA THR A 109 -6.05 13.58 -11.20
C THR A 109 -6.49 12.73 -10.02
N ARG A 110 -7.74 12.25 -10.03
CA ARG A 110 -8.25 11.31 -9.02
C ARG A 110 -7.46 10.00 -9.04
N LYS A 111 -7.17 9.45 -10.22
CA LYS A 111 -6.45 8.18 -10.37
C LYS A 111 -5.00 8.24 -9.89
N ALA A 112 -4.28 9.33 -10.15
CA ALA A 112 -2.88 9.44 -9.73
C ALA A 112 -2.69 9.77 -8.25
N ARG A 113 -3.77 10.17 -7.55
CA ARG A 113 -3.80 10.42 -6.11
C ARG A 113 -4.28 9.21 -5.29
N ALA A 114 -4.81 8.18 -5.95
CA ALA A 114 -5.27 6.93 -5.32
C ALA A 114 -4.13 5.92 -5.20
#